data_AF-A0AAN7BIE1-F1
#
_entry.id   AF-A0AAN7BIE1-F1
#
_cell.length_a   1.000
_cell.length_b   1.000
_cell.length_c   1.000
_cell.angle_alpha   90.00
_cell.angle_beta   90.00
_cell.angle_gamma   90.00
#
_symmetry.space_group_name_H-M   'P 1'
#
loop_
_entity.id
_entity.type
_entity.pdbx_description
1 polymer ?
#
loop_
_entity_poly.entity_id
_entity_poly.type
_entity_poly.pdbx_seq_one_letter_code
_entity_poly.pdbx_strand_id
1 'polypeptide(L)'
;MDIVRPKITPENEPQRYREGPIEPPSKEELEAFYRNARLSIPTGIRLPMATMLSYGAGFVLGASHGSKMAGLRFRAEHAHKLPNSTTGWYLYHKSKNYHVMKGGVREGLKMGFKVSLLTTAMFSIEQMFDTYRGTADLFNTVTSSVTVAGAFSLWTKTTSPLAVLPLKNVLRSWMTTTVSSSPILLPPSLKIMSALAHTTSPAFNPDSNPLLKALLKKTFYAQFCAGESPTEVQHTIRELKDIGFQGVILGYAREVVIPHGSQSKNNSSAVSIQSEVEPWANGTLETVRLASAGDFVALKFTGAGSQALAALRLRQEPPKELADAIEAICDLAKKLGVRLLFDAEQTAVQGGIDDWTMRYMRKYNADEPGKAVIYGTYQAYLKKAPETLSAHLKQAKEEGFTLGVKLVRGAYLGSDPREVIHDTKEDTDRAYDGIARALLKREWETPLVGNSRFPDVAVVLATHNRGSVLKAKRMIASGEADKRTDVAFAQLQGMADEVSCELVAGKKQGDVKANAYKYLVWGTTGECMKYLLRRAYENKDAVQRTVSGREAMKSEVLRRVKELFGMH
;
A
#
# COMPACT_ATOMS: atom_id res chain seq x y z
N MET A 1 -32.48 46.00 52.42
CA MET A 1 -31.16 45.87 53.05
C MET A 1 -30.12 46.14 52.00
N ASP A 2 -29.55 47.33 52.10
CA ASP A 2 -28.68 47.97 51.14
C ASP A 2 -27.36 47.21 50.96
N ILE A 3 -27.01 46.96 49.70
CA ILE A 3 -25.71 46.44 49.31
C ILE A 3 -24.72 47.60 49.46
N VAL A 4 -23.97 47.58 50.56
CA VAL A 4 -22.88 48.50 50.86
C VAL A 4 -21.83 48.40 49.76
N ARG A 5 -21.71 49.43 48.93
CA ARG A 5 -20.57 49.60 48.02
C ARG A 5 -19.32 49.92 48.86
N PRO A 6 -18.16 49.29 48.61
CA PRO A 6 -16.93 49.66 49.29
C PRO A 6 -16.52 51.09 48.92
N LYS A 7 -16.21 51.89 49.94
CA LYS A 7 -15.60 53.22 49.80
C LYS A 7 -14.24 53.10 49.13
N ILE A 8 -14.08 53.77 48.01
CA ILE A 8 -12.79 54.01 47.36
C ILE A 8 -12.05 55.02 48.23
N THR A 9 -10.92 54.63 48.80
CA THR A 9 -9.95 55.55 49.43
C THR A 9 -9.21 56.35 48.33
N PRO A 10 -8.75 57.60 48.60
CA PRO A 10 -8.14 58.47 47.58
C PRO A 10 -6.72 58.04 47.14
N GLU A 11 -6.32 56.80 47.35
CA GLU A 11 -4.97 56.30 47.03
C GLU A 11 -4.92 55.46 45.74
N ASN A 12 -6.05 55.24 45.07
CA ASN A 12 -6.12 54.48 43.81
C ASN A 12 -6.78 55.28 42.67
N GLU A 13 -6.30 56.50 42.43
CA GLU A 13 -6.45 57.07 41.08
C GLU A 13 -5.52 56.31 40.12
N PRO A 14 -6.01 55.79 38.97
CA PRO A 14 -5.10 55.33 37.93
C PRO A 14 -4.29 56.55 37.50
N GLN A 15 -2.97 56.51 37.76
CA GLN A 15 -2.05 57.53 37.28
C GLN A 15 -2.33 57.75 35.79
N ARG A 16 -2.93 58.91 35.47
CA ARG A 16 -2.97 59.39 34.10
C ARG A 16 -1.53 59.42 33.63
N TYR A 17 -1.20 58.59 32.64
CA TYR A 17 0.07 58.66 31.92
C TYR A 17 0.26 60.12 31.51
N ARG A 18 1.21 60.80 32.15
CA ARG A 18 1.68 62.09 31.67
C ARG A 18 2.28 61.82 30.29
N GLU A 19 1.62 62.32 29.25
CA GLU A 19 2.23 62.55 27.94
C GLU A 19 3.26 63.69 28.07
N GLY A 20 4.35 63.41 28.78
CA GLY A 20 5.59 64.18 28.68
C GLY A 20 6.45 63.62 27.55
N PRO A 21 7.44 64.37 27.05
CA PRO A 21 8.46 63.79 26.18
C PRO A 21 9.05 62.58 26.91
N ILE A 22 9.09 61.41 26.27
CA ILE A 22 9.77 60.24 26.82
C ILE A 22 11.24 60.63 26.93
N GLU A 23 11.68 61.02 28.13
CA GLU A 23 13.08 61.27 28.39
C GLU A 23 13.84 59.97 28.11
N PRO A 24 14.95 60.02 27.37
CA PRO A 24 15.75 58.83 27.11
C PRO A 24 16.19 58.24 28.47
N PRO A 25 16.09 56.91 28.66
CA PRO A 25 16.44 56.27 29.92
C PRO A 25 17.85 56.69 30.35
N SER A 26 18.02 56.95 31.64
CA SER A 26 19.31 57.30 32.21
C SER A 26 20.33 56.18 31.97
N LYS A 27 21.63 56.50 31.97
CA LYS A 27 22.69 55.48 31.80
C LYS A 27 22.55 54.33 32.80
N GLU A 28 22.16 54.63 34.04
CA GLU A 28 22.01 53.65 35.11
C GLU A 28 20.82 52.71 34.88
N GLU A 29 19.68 53.25 34.42
CA GLU A 29 18.50 52.46 34.03
C GLU A 29 18.79 51.59 32.81
N LEU A 30 19.53 52.12 31.84
CA LEU A 30 19.95 51.38 30.65
C LEU A 30 20.88 50.23 31.05
N GLU A 31 21.88 50.47 31.90
CA GLU A 31 22.78 49.43 32.40
C GLU A 31 22.06 48.38 33.26
N ALA A 32 21.10 48.78 34.09
CA ALA A 32 20.27 47.85 34.86
C ALA A 32 19.39 47.00 33.94
N PHE A 33 18.83 47.59 32.89
CA PHE A 33 18.07 46.88 31.86
C PHE A 33 18.93 45.87 31.10
N TYR A 34 20.15 46.23 30.72
CA TYR A 34 21.11 45.29 30.11
C TYR A 34 21.54 44.19 31.10
N ARG A 35 21.79 44.51 32.37
CA ARG A 35 22.16 43.52 33.40
C ARG A 35 21.05 42.49 33.69
N ASN A 36 19.80 42.92 33.64
CA ASN A 36 18.64 42.07 33.92
C ASN A 36 18.14 41.30 32.67
N ALA A 37 18.64 41.65 31.48
CA ALA A 37 18.30 40.94 30.26
C ALA A 37 19.10 39.62 30.13
N ARG A 38 18.45 38.56 29.62
CA ARG A 38 19.13 37.29 29.35
C ARG A 38 20.29 37.51 28.37
N LEU A 39 21.47 36.98 28.71
CA LEU A 39 22.73 37.13 27.97
C LEU A 39 23.19 38.59 27.81
N SER A 40 22.67 39.50 28.63
CA SER A 40 22.88 40.95 28.50
C SER A 40 22.41 41.52 27.16
N ILE A 41 21.41 40.88 26.52
CA ILE A 41 20.85 41.31 25.24
C ILE A 41 19.35 41.60 25.41
N PRO A 42 18.90 42.85 25.17
CA PRO A 42 17.48 43.20 25.22
C PRO A 42 16.61 42.32 24.35
N THR A 43 15.40 42.00 24.81
CA THR A 43 14.46 41.11 24.12
C THR A 43 14.13 41.56 22.70
N GLY A 44 13.98 42.87 22.47
CA GLY A 44 13.73 43.43 21.14
C GLY A 44 14.83 43.16 20.12
N ILE A 45 16.05 42.86 20.58
CA ILE A 45 17.20 42.50 19.74
C ILE A 45 17.41 40.97 19.77
N ARG A 46 17.29 40.36 20.95
CA ARG A 46 17.52 38.93 21.19
C ARG A 46 16.60 38.05 20.36
N LEU A 47 15.30 38.36 20.30
CA LEU A 47 14.32 37.53 19.60
C LEU A 47 14.53 37.53 18.08
N PRO A 48 14.68 38.68 17.39
CA PRO A 48 15.06 38.70 15.97
C PRO A 48 16.40 38.02 15.69
N MET A 49 17.42 38.25 16.54
CA MET A 49 18.73 37.61 16.38
C MET A 49 18.64 36.09 16.49
N ALA A 50 17.96 35.55 17.52
CA ALA A 50 17.77 34.12 17.70
C ALA A 50 16.99 33.50 16.53
N THR A 51 15.99 34.21 16.02
CA THR A 51 15.19 33.79 14.85
C THR A 51 16.04 33.72 13.58
N MET A 52 16.89 34.72 13.34
CA MET A 52 17.77 34.76 12.17
C MET A 52 18.87 33.70 12.23
N LEU A 53 19.49 33.51 13.39
CA LEU A 53 20.52 32.49 13.61
C LEU A 53 19.95 31.07 13.47
N SER A 54 18.78 30.81 14.05
CA SER A 54 18.10 29.53 13.95
C SER A 54 17.60 29.24 12.53
N TYR A 55 17.15 30.26 11.80
CA TYR A 55 16.87 30.15 10.36
C TYR A 55 18.13 29.72 9.59
N GLY A 56 19.27 30.39 9.83
CA GLY A 56 20.54 30.06 9.18
C GLY A 56 20.99 28.62 9.46
N ALA A 57 20.96 28.21 10.74
CA ALA A 57 21.29 26.84 11.13
C ALA A 57 20.34 25.80 10.51
N GLY A 58 19.02 26.06 10.55
CA GLY A 58 18.00 25.22 9.92
C GLY A 58 18.17 25.14 8.41
N PHE A 59 18.54 26.24 7.76
CA PHE A 59 18.81 26.29 6.33
C PHE A 59 20.03 25.45 5.97
N VAL A 60 21.14 25.56 6.69
CA VAL A 60 22.37 24.77 6.44
C VAL A 60 22.09 23.27 6.62
N LEU A 61 21.42 22.87 7.70
CA LEU A 61 21.05 21.48 7.95
C LEU A 61 20.10 20.94 6.88
N GLY A 62 19.05 21.71 6.55
CA GLY A 62 18.07 21.36 5.52
C GLY A 62 18.70 21.27 4.13
N ALA A 63 19.58 22.22 3.77
CA ALA A 63 20.27 22.24 2.51
C ALA A 63 21.24 21.06 2.36
N SER A 64 21.97 20.71 3.42
CA SER A 64 22.84 19.53 3.45
C SER A 64 22.03 18.24 3.26
N HIS A 65 20.93 18.07 4.01
CA HIS A 65 20.06 16.90 3.90
C HIS A 65 19.39 16.80 2.52
N GLY A 66 18.80 17.90 2.04
CA GLY A 66 18.12 17.99 0.75
C GLY A 66 19.05 17.72 -0.42
N SER A 67 20.27 18.26 -0.37
CA SER A 67 21.33 18.02 -1.37
C SER A 67 21.72 16.55 -1.42
N LYS A 68 21.97 15.93 -0.25
CA LYS A 68 22.33 14.51 -0.16
C LYS A 68 21.22 13.61 -0.71
N MET A 69 19.97 13.86 -0.33
CA MET A 69 18.82 13.06 -0.78
C MET A 69 18.54 13.23 -2.27
N ALA A 70 18.59 14.46 -2.80
CA ALA A 70 18.42 14.71 -4.24
C ALA A 70 19.54 14.06 -5.06
N GLY A 71 20.79 14.10 -4.57
CA GLY A 71 21.92 13.44 -5.22
C GLY A 71 21.85 11.91 -5.18
N LEU A 72 21.31 11.32 -4.11
CA LEU A 72 21.04 9.88 -4.04
C LEU A 72 19.92 9.48 -5.01
N ARG A 73 18.82 10.24 -5.05
CA ARG A 73 17.70 10.00 -5.98
C ARG A 73 18.13 10.12 -7.43
N PHE A 74 18.84 11.18 -7.79
CA PHE A 74 19.32 11.39 -9.15
C PHE A 74 20.21 10.23 -9.61
N ARG A 75 21.13 9.77 -8.75
CA ARG A 75 21.99 8.61 -9.04
C ARG A 75 21.20 7.31 -9.18
N ALA A 76 20.20 7.09 -8.32
CA ALA A 76 19.35 5.92 -8.42
C ALA A 76 18.53 5.93 -9.73
N GLU A 77 17.96 7.08 -10.10
CA GLU A 77 17.18 7.26 -11.33
C GLU A 77 18.04 7.12 -12.60
N HIS A 78 19.32 7.48 -12.56
CA HIS A 78 20.21 7.48 -13.73
C HIS A 78 21.34 6.43 -13.67
N ALA A 79 21.25 5.44 -12.77
CA ALA A 79 22.27 4.39 -12.63
C ALA A 79 22.52 3.60 -13.93
N HIS A 80 21.53 3.54 -14.82
CA HIS A 80 21.59 2.89 -16.14
C HIS A 80 22.09 3.82 -17.27
N LYS A 81 22.28 5.12 -17.01
CA LYS A 81 22.75 6.13 -17.96
C LYS A 81 24.09 6.71 -17.50
N LEU A 82 25.00 5.83 -17.09
CA LEU A 82 26.34 6.27 -16.75
C LEU A 82 27.05 6.78 -18.02
N PRO A 83 27.63 7.98 -17.98
CA PRO A 83 28.23 8.59 -19.16
C PRO A 83 29.43 7.78 -19.64
N ASN A 84 29.44 7.44 -20.93
CA ASN A 84 30.53 6.74 -21.62
C ASN A 84 31.37 7.68 -22.51
N SER A 85 31.07 8.98 -22.51
CA SER A 85 31.79 10.03 -23.23
C SER A 85 32.07 11.22 -22.32
N THR A 86 33.09 12.01 -22.65
CA THR A 86 33.48 13.22 -21.91
C THR A 86 32.36 14.26 -21.89
N THR A 87 31.70 14.48 -23.02
CA THR A 87 30.53 15.37 -23.14
C THR A 87 29.35 14.88 -22.31
N GLY A 88 29.05 13.57 -22.35
CA GLY A 88 28.02 12.95 -21.53
C GLY A 88 28.32 13.09 -20.03
N TRP A 89 29.59 12.95 -19.65
CA TRP A 89 30.03 13.09 -18.25
C TRP A 89 29.76 14.50 -17.72
N TYR A 90 30.08 15.51 -18.52
CA TYR A 90 29.81 16.91 -18.19
C TYR A 90 28.30 17.19 -18.03
N LEU A 91 27.48 16.77 -19.00
CA LEU A 91 26.02 16.99 -18.95
C LEU A 91 25.35 16.26 -17.78
N TYR A 92 25.81 15.03 -17.49
CA TYR A 92 25.34 14.26 -16.35
C TYR A 92 25.66 14.98 -15.03
N HIS A 93 26.89 15.45 -14.85
CA HIS A 93 27.29 16.16 -13.63
C HIS A 93 26.62 17.53 -13.50
N LYS A 94 26.46 18.27 -14.60
CA LYS A 94 25.71 19.53 -14.63
C LYS A 94 24.26 19.34 -14.17
N SER A 95 23.58 18.33 -14.72
CA SER A 95 22.20 18.00 -14.37
C SER A 95 22.08 17.53 -12.92
N LYS A 96 22.98 16.63 -12.48
CA LYS A 96 23.06 16.16 -11.09
C LYS A 96 23.22 17.34 -10.13
N ASN A 97 24.17 18.24 -10.40
CA ASN A 97 24.45 19.40 -9.56
C ASN A 97 23.26 20.36 -9.51
N TYR A 98 22.55 20.55 -10.63
CA TYR A 98 21.31 21.33 -10.64
C TYR A 98 20.23 20.72 -9.73
N HIS A 99 19.98 19.41 -9.82
CA HIS A 99 19.00 18.73 -8.96
C HIS A 99 19.41 18.72 -7.49
N VAL A 100 20.70 18.55 -7.20
CA VAL A 100 21.27 18.63 -5.86
C VAL A 100 21.07 20.03 -5.28
N MET A 101 21.43 21.08 -6.03
CA MET A 101 21.27 22.47 -5.60
C MET A 101 19.80 22.84 -5.41
N LYS A 102 18.92 22.48 -6.36
CA LYS A 102 17.47 22.71 -6.25
C LYS A 102 16.88 21.98 -5.04
N GLY A 103 17.29 20.73 -4.80
CA GLY A 103 16.89 19.95 -3.63
C GLY A 103 17.38 20.56 -2.31
N GLY A 104 18.63 21.03 -2.29
CA GLY A 104 19.23 21.72 -1.17
C GLY A 104 18.51 23.02 -0.83
N VAL A 105 18.32 23.92 -1.79
CA VAL A 105 17.61 25.19 -1.57
C VAL A 105 16.18 24.95 -1.08
N ARG A 106 15.43 24.05 -1.72
CA ARG A 106 14.03 23.77 -1.34
C ARG A 106 13.90 23.27 0.10
N GLU A 107 14.72 22.28 0.49
CA GLU A 107 14.64 21.73 1.84
C GLU A 107 15.28 22.67 2.87
N GLY A 108 16.32 23.43 2.48
CA GLY A 108 16.94 24.47 3.28
C GLY A 108 15.95 25.57 3.66
N LEU A 109 15.23 26.15 2.71
CA LEU A 109 14.20 27.17 2.98
C LEU A 109 13.12 26.63 3.94
N LYS A 110 12.64 25.40 3.69
CA LYS A 110 11.61 24.76 4.50
C LYS A 110 12.07 24.49 5.94
N MET A 111 13.28 23.96 6.12
CA MET A 111 13.84 23.68 7.44
C MET A 111 14.23 24.96 8.18
N GLY A 112 14.80 25.94 7.48
CA GLY A 112 15.09 27.26 8.04
C GLY A 112 13.84 27.90 8.64
N PHE A 113 12.75 27.96 7.87
CA PHE A 113 11.48 28.50 8.35
C PHE A 113 10.91 27.70 9.54
N LYS A 114 10.97 26.37 9.48
CA LYS A 114 10.44 25.51 10.55
C LYS A 114 11.20 25.70 11.86
N VAL A 115 12.53 25.72 11.80
CA VAL A 115 13.40 25.86 12.98
C VAL A 115 13.30 27.28 13.56
N SER A 116 13.22 28.31 12.70
CA SER A 116 13.04 29.69 13.16
C SER A 116 11.69 29.91 13.83
N LEU A 117 10.61 29.34 13.30
CA LEU A 117 9.27 29.39 13.91
C LEU A 117 9.28 28.78 15.33
N LEU A 118 9.86 27.59 15.49
CA LEU A 118 9.94 26.91 16.78
C LEU A 118 10.83 27.67 17.78
N THR A 119 11.95 28.21 17.31
CA THR A 119 12.85 29.02 18.13
C THR A 119 12.16 30.30 18.58
N THR A 120 11.47 31.00 17.66
CA THR A 120 10.71 32.22 17.99
C THR A 120 9.64 31.92 19.05
N ALA A 121 8.90 30.82 18.89
CA ALA A 121 7.88 30.41 19.86
C ALA A 121 8.50 30.13 21.24
N MET A 122 9.63 29.40 21.29
CA MET A 122 10.31 29.08 22.54
C MET A 122 10.83 30.34 23.25
N PHE A 123 11.51 31.22 22.54
CA PHE A 123 12.02 32.46 23.14
C PHE A 123 10.89 33.43 23.54
N SER A 124 9.76 33.42 22.82
CA SER A 124 8.58 34.23 23.18
C SER A 124 7.89 33.71 24.44
N ILE A 125 7.73 32.38 24.56
CA ILE A 125 7.15 31.76 25.76
C ILE A 125 8.11 31.91 26.96
N GLU A 126 9.42 31.80 26.74
CA GLU A 126 10.42 32.07 27.78
C GLU A 126 10.30 33.52 28.28
N GLN A 127 10.22 34.48 27.37
CA GLN A 127 10.04 35.88 27.72
C GLN A 127 8.73 36.12 28.49
N MET A 128 7.64 35.48 28.07
CA MET A 128 6.35 35.58 28.75
C MET A 128 6.47 35.10 30.21
N PHE A 129 7.16 33.98 30.45
CA PHE A 129 7.40 33.49 31.80
C PHE A 129 8.35 34.39 32.61
N ASP A 130 9.40 34.93 31.99
CA ASP A 130 10.33 35.86 32.65
C ASP A 130 9.59 37.14 33.09
N THR A 131 8.73 37.69 32.24
CA THR A 131 7.92 38.88 32.57
C THR A 131 6.84 38.56 33.61
N TYR A 132 6.20 37.39 33.54
CA TYR A 132 5.15 37.00 34.48
C TYR A 132 5.69 36.66 35.88
N ARG A 133 6.82 35.96 35.98
CA ARG A 133 7.43 35.56 37.26
C ARG A 133 8.41 36.59 37.82
N GLY A 134 8.84 37.55 37.00
CA GLY A 134 9.85 38.53 37.38
C GLY A 134 11.25 37.95 37.60
N THR A 135 11.49 36.69 37.22
CA THR A 135 12.78 35.99 37.37
C THR A 135 13.25 35.43 36.03
N ALA A 136 14.55 35.50 35.75
CA ALA A 136 15.17 34.85 34.59
C ALA A 136 15.94 33.61 35.05
N ASP A 137 15.22 32.50 35.23
CA ASP A 137 15.77 31.24 35.78
C ASP A 137 15.71 30.07 34.78
N LEU A 138 16.36 28.96 35.15
CA LEU A 138 16.37 27.72 34.38
C LEU A 138 14.96 27.13 34.22
N PHE A 139 14.08 27.32 35.21
CA PHE A 139 12.73 26.77 35.19
C PHE A 139 11.91 27.35 34.04
N ASN A 140 12.02 28.67 33.77
CA ASN A 140 11.35 29.30 32.63
C ASN A 140 11.82 28.74 31.28
N THR A 141 13.13 28.52 31.12
CA THR A 141 13.70 27.94 29.90
C THR A 141 13.23 26.50 29.69
N VAL A 142 13.21 25.68 30.75
CA VAL A 142 12.74 24.29 30.68
C VAL A 142 11.25 24.25 30.35
N THR A 143 10.43 25.04 31.04
CA THR A 143 8.98 25.08 30.83
C THR A 143 8.62 25.54 29.42
N SER A 144 9.30 26.58 28.91
CA SER A 144 9.12 27.02 27.53
C SER A 144 9.50 25.93 26.51
N SER A 145 10.65 25.28 26.71
CA SER A 145 11.11 24.20 25.84
C SER A 145 10.13 23.02 25.80
N VAL A 146 9.63 22.59 26.97
CA VAL A 146 8.64 21.50 27.08
C VAL A 146 7.31 21.91 26.44
N THR A 147 6.88 23.15 26.60
CA THR A 147 5.63 23.66 26.01
C THR A 147 5.70 23.65 24.49
N VAL A 148 6.78 24.17 23.90
CA VAL A 148 6.97 24.16 22.44
C VAL A 148 7.14 22.75 21.91
N ALA A 149 7.90 21.89 22.61
CA ALA A 149 8.07 20.49 22.24
C ALA A 149 6.73 19.73 22.29
N GLY A 150 5.92 19.96 23.32
CA GLY A 150 4.58 19.36 23.47
C GLY A 150 3.62 19.82 22.39
N ALA A 151 3.54 21.12 22.13
CA ALA A 151 2.71 21.69 21.05
C ALA A 151 3.16 21.18 19.67
N PHE A 152 4.47 21.12 19.44
CA PHE A 152 5.03 20.57 18.20
C PHE A 152 4.74 19.07 18.05
N SER A 153 4.83 18.29 19.13
CA SER A 153 4.49 16.87 19.14
C SER A 153 3.00 16.63 18.81
N LEU A 154 2.11 17.41 19.42
CA LEU A 154 0.68 17.37 19.12
C LEU A 154 0.37 17.80 17.68
N TRP A 155 1.05 18.83 17.17
CA TRP A 155 0.89 19.30 15.79
C TRP A 155 1.43 18.31 14.76
N THR A 156 2.51 17.60 15.10
CA THR A 156 3.15 16.63 14.20
C THR A 156 2.66 15.20 14.39
N LYS A 157 1.59 14.97 15.19
CA LYS A 157 1.01 13.66 15.45
C LYS A 157 0.51 13.03 14.14
N THR A 158 1.40 12.35 13.44
CA THR A 158 1.09 11.52 12.29
C THR A 158 0.60 10.19 12.84
N THR A 159 -0.72 9.99 12.83
CA THR A 159 -1.29 8.68 13.09
C THR A 159 -0.74 7.71 12.04
N SER A 160 0.06 6.75 12.51
CA SER A 160 0.56 5.65 11.70
C SER A 160 -0.63 4.96 11.00
N PRO A 161 -0.57 4.69 9.68
CA PRO A 161 -1.63 3.95 9.01
C PRO A 161 -1.94 2.61 9.67
N LEU A 162 -0.92 1.97 10.24
CA LEU A 162 -1.04 0.68 10.94
C LEU A 162 -1.76 0.77 12.29
N ALA A 163 -2.07 1.97 12.78
CA ALA A 163 -2.81 2.16 14.03
C ALA A 163 -4.23 1.54 13.97
N VAL A 164 -4.81 1.39 12.77
CA VAL A 164 -6.10 0.73 12.55
C VAL A 164 -6.07 -0.77 12.87
N LEU A 165 -4.89 -1.40 12.88
CA LEU A 165 -4.76 -2.82 13.14
C LEU A 165 -4.77 -3.15 14.65
N PRO A 166 -5.41 -4.24 15.07
CA PRO A 166 -5.25 -4.78 16.42
C PRO A 166 -3.78 -5.10 16.76
N LEU A 167 -3.38 -4.95 18.02
CA LEU A 167 -1.99 -5.23 18.46
C LEU A 167 -1.57 -6.67 18.13
N LYS A 168 -2.49 -7.63 18.29
CA LYS A 168 -2.29 -9.05 17.93
C LYS A 168 -1.86 -9.22 16.46
N ASN A 169 -2.41 -8.40 15.55
CA ASN A 169 -2.10 -8.45 14.13
C ASN A 169 -0.75 -7.79 13.84
N VAL A 170 -0.47 -6.64 14.46
CA VAL A 170 0.83 -5.94 14.30
C VAL A 170 1.99 -6.82 14.77
N LEU A 171 1.88 -7.44 15.96
CA LEU A 171 2.91 -8.32 16.51
C LEU A 171 3.14 -9.57 15.64
N ARG A 172 2.05 -10.20 15.19
CA ARG A 172 2.10 -11.36 14.30
C ARG A 172 2.76 -11.00 12.96
N SER A 173 2.31 -9.92 12.30
CA SER A 173 2.93 -9.42 11.07
C SER A 173 4.41 -9.07 11.28
N TRP A 174 4.79 -8.47 12.42
CA TRP A 174 6.19 -8.17 12.73
C TRP A 174 7.05 -9.44 12.84
N MET A 175 6.55 -10.47 13.54
CA MET A 175 7.24 -11.74 13.69
C MET A 175 7.39 -12.46 12.35
N THR A 176 6.30 -12.58 11.57
CA THR A 176 6.33 -13.28 10.28
C THR A 176 7.21 -12.56 9.26
N THR A 177 7.13 -11.22 9.20
CA THR A 177 7.99 -10.42 8.29
C THR A 177 9.46 -10.44 8.70
N THR A 178 9.77 -10.62 9.99
CA THR A 178 11.14 -10.82 10.46
C THR A 178 11.74 -12.11 9.93
N VAL A 179 10.97 -13.20 9.89
CA VAL A 179 11.40 -14.45 9.27
C VAL A 179 11.52 -14.29 7.75
N SER A 180 10.50 -13.73 7.09
CA SER A 180 10.44 -13.69 5.62
C SER A 180 11.45 -12.73 4.97
N SER A 181 11.79 -11.63 5.65
CA SER A 181 12.78 -10.66 5.16
C SER A 181 14.22 -11.02 5.53
N SER A 182 14.44 -12.06 6.33
CA SER A 182 15.79 -12.46 6.74
C SER A 182 16.42 -13.40 5.71
N PRO A 183 17.60 -13.07 5.15
CA PRO A 183 18.31 -13.96 4.23
C PRO A 183 18.80 -15.25 4.91
N ILE A 184 18.89 -15.24 6.24
CA ILE A 184 19.35 -16.38 7.06
C ILE A 184 18.16 -17.27 7.44
N LEU A 185 17.01 -16.68 7.82
CA LEU A 185 15.86 -17.45 8.33
C LEU A 185 14.93 -17.95 7.22
N LEU A 186 14.83 -17.24 6.09
CA LEU A 186 13.92 -17.62 5.01
C LEU A 186 14.27 -18.97 4.35
N PRO A 187 15.54 -19.27 3.98
CA PRO A 187 15.86 -20.56 3.36
C PRO A 187 15.53 -21.79 4.21
N PRO A 188 15.91 -21.89 5.50
CA PRO A 188 15.52 -23.03 6.33
C PRO A 188 14.01 -23.07 6.58
N SER A 189 13.33 -21.92 6.72
CA SER A 189 11.87 -21.92 6.88
C SER A 189 11.15 -22.47 5.64
N LEU A 190 11.60 -22.12 4.43
CA LEU A 190 11.03 -22.66 3.19
C LEU A 190 11.27 -24.17 3.07
N LYS A 191 12.47 -24.66 3.46
CA LYS A 191 12.77 -26.10 3.48
C LYS A 191 11.86 -26.86 4.45
N ILE A 192 11.65 -26.33 5.67
CA ILE A 192 10.74 -26.92 6.66
C ILE A 192 9.30 -26.94 6.11
N MET A 193 8.82 -25.82 5.56
CA MET A 193 7.47 -25.77 4.98
C MET A 193 7.31 -26.74 3.82
N SER A 194 8.33 -26.88 2.97
CA SER A 194 8.33 -27.85 1.86
C SER A 194 8.25 -29.29 2.38
N ALA A 195 9.07 -29.64 3.38
CA ALA A 195 9.02 -30.96 4.01
C ALA A 195 7.64 -31.27 4.62
N LEU A 196 7.03 -30.30 5.33
CA LEU A 196 5.70 -30.45 5.91
C LEU A 196 4.57 -30.50 4.87
N ALA A 197 4.69 -29.75 3.76
CA ALA A 197 3.66 -29.72 2.71
C ALA A 197 3.62 -31.00 1.86
N HIS A 198 4.74 -31.73 1.78
CA HIS A 198 4.89 -32.94 0.96
C HIS A 198 5.04 -34.24 1.77
N THR A 199 5.01 -34.18 3.10
CA THR A 199 5.12 -35.37 3.94
C THR A 199 3.90 -36.29 3.82
N THR A 200 4.15 -37.59 3.74
CA THR A 200 3.14 -38.64 3.80
C THR A 200 2.97 -39.19 5.22
N SER A 201 3.86 -38.83 6.16
CA SER A 201 3.81 -39.31 7.54
C SER A 201 2.72 -38.59 8.35
N PRO A 202 1.79 -39.32 9.01
CA PRO A 202 0.73 -38.71 9.83
C PRO A 202 1.25 -37.81 10.95
N ALA A 203 2.43 -38.11 11.50
CA ALA A 203 3.04 -37.33 12.59
C ALA A 203 3.48 -35.92 12.14
N PHE A 204 3.80 -35.75 10.86
CA PHE A 204 4.25 -34.46 10.30
C PHE A 204 3.21 -33.84 9.38
N ASN A 205 2.08 -34.51 9.14
CA ASN A 205 1.00 -33.99 8.32
C ASN A 205 0.20 -32.93 9.11
N PRO A 206 0.13 -31.68 8.65
CA PRO A 206 -0.62 -30.61 9.30
C PRO A 206 -2.12 -30.89 9.45
N ASP A 207 -2.69 -31.71 8.57
CA ASP A 207 -4.11 -32.05 8.61
C ASP A 207 -4.40 -33.23 9.56
N SER A 208 -3.39 -34.04 9.89
CA SER A 208 -3.52 -35.22 10.76
C SER A 208 -2.97 -35.02 12.19
N ASN A 209 -2.01 -34.12 12.41
CA ASN A 209 -1.41 -33.84 13.73
C ASN A 209 -2.04 -32.59 14.37
N PRO A 210 -2.86 -32.72 15.44
CA PRO A 210 -3.56 -31.58 16.06
C PRO A 210 -2.62 -30.54 16.70
N LEU A 211 -1.47 -30.95 17.22
CA LEU A 211 -0.50 -30.04 17.86
C LEU A 211 0.20 -29.19 16.80
N LEU A 212 0.68 -29.83 15.73
CA LEU A 212 1.28 -29.14 14.59
C LEU A 212 0.26 -28.20 13.94
N LYS A 213 -0.98 -28.68 13.75
CA LYS A 213 -2.10 -27.88 13.25
C LYS A 213 -2.34 -26.65 14.11
N ALA A 214 -2.45 -26.81 15.43
CA ALA A 214 -2.68 -25.69 16.35
C ALA A 214 -1.55 -24.64 16.30
N LEU A 215 -0.29 -25.09 16.20
CA LEU A 215 0.86 -24.20 16.05
C LEU A 215 0.80 -23.41 14.74
N LEU A 216 0.56 -24.09 13.62
CA LEU A 216 0.49 -23.47 12.29
C LEU A 216 -0.71 -22.52 12.17
N LYS A 217 -1.89 -22.93 12.66
CA LYS A 217 -3.12 -22.12 12.68
C LYS A 217 -2.95 -20.82 13.46
N LYS A 218 -2.24 -20.84 14.59
CA LYS A 218 -2.02 -19.64 15.42
C LYS A 218 -0.91 -18.71 14.92
N THR A 219 -0.10 -19.15 13.95
CA THR A 219 1.08 -18.41 13.50
C THR A 219 1.00 -18.06 12.01
N PHE A 220 1.61 -18.88 11.16
CA PHE A 220 1.78 -18.64 9.73
C PHE A 220 0.45 -18.68 8.98
N TYR A 221 -0.41 -19.63 9.28
CA TYR A 221 -1.69 -19.80 8.57
C TYR A 221 -2.60 -18.58 8.78
N ALA A 222 -2.81 -18.15 10.03
CA ALA A 222 -3.62 -16.96 10.34
C ALA A 222 -3.08 -15.66 9.70
N GLN A 223 -1.81 -15.63 9.30
CA GLN A 223 -1.22 -14.47 8.64
C GLN A 223 -1.63 -14.34 7.17
N PHE A 224 -1.85 -15.45 6.47
CA PHE A 224 -2.00 -15.44 5.00
C PHE A 224 -3.32 -16.04 4.51
N CYS A 225 -4.01 -16.84 5.34
CA CYS A 225 -5.21 -17.58 4.97
C CYS A 225 -6.45 -17.08 5.70
N ALA A 226 -7.62 -17.22 5.06
CA ALA A 226 -8.90 -16.82 5.63
C ALA A 226 -9.42 -17.80 6.67
N GLY A 227 -9.10 -19.10 6.56
CA GLY A 227 -9.70 -20.15 7.38
C GLY A 227 -9.87 -21.46 6.63
N GLU A 228 -10.07 -22.54 7.38
CA GLU A 228 -10.31 -23.86 6.80
C GLU A 228 -11.80 -24.17 6.67
N SER A 229 -12.61 -23.58 7.55
CA SER A 229 -14.06 -23.80 7.59
C SER A 229 -14.80 -22.55 7.12
N PRO A 230 -16.03 -22.70 6.61
CA PRO A 230 -16.92 -21.59 6.30
C PRO A 230 -17.01 -20.54 7.42
N THR A 231 -17.11 -21.00 8.66
CA THR A 231 -17.23 -20.12 9.83
C THR A 231 -15.97 -19.29 10.09
N GLU A 232 -14.78 -19.89 9.93
CA GLU A 232 -13.49 -19.18 10.06
C GLU A 232 -13.34 -18.15 8.94
N VAL A 233 -13.64 -18.55 7.70
CA VAL A 233 -13.57 -17.66 6.53
C VAL A 233 -14.49 -16.45 6.72
N GLN A 234 -15.75 -16.67 7.09
CA GLN A 234 -16.70 -15.58 7.35
C GLN A 234 -16.29 -14.69 8.53
N HIS A 235 -15.64 -15.25 9.56
CA HIS A 235 -15.10 -14.45 10.65
C HIS A 235 -13.96 -13.53 10.17
N THR A 236 -13.01 -14.06 9.39
CA THR A 236 -11.91 -13.27 8.83
C THR A 236 -12.39 -12.17 7.88
N ILE A 237 -13.40 -12.46 7.04
CA ILE A 237 -14.01 -11.45 6.16
C ILE A 237 -14.62 -10.31 7.00
N ARG A 238 -15.33 -10.63 8.09
CA ARG A 238 -15.90 -9.62 8.99
C ARG A 238 -14.81 -8.78 9.66
N GLU A 239 -13.77 -9.41 10.23
CA GLU A 239 -12.66 -8.66 10.85
C GLU A 239 -12.01 -7.67 9.87
N LEU A 240 -11.85 -8.04 8.59
CA LEU A 240 -11.30 -7.14 7.57
C LEU A 240 -12.25 -5.99 7.22
N LYS A 241 -13.55 -6.27 7.10
CA LYS A 241 -14.56 -5.23 6.85
C LYS A 241 -14.66 -4.26 8.03
N ASP A 242 -14.54 -4.75 9.27
CA ASP A 242 -14.53 -3.94 10.50
C ASP A 242 -13.31 -3.00 10.57
N ILE A 243 -12.15 -3.45 10.09
CA ILE A 243 -10.94 -2.60 9.93
C ILE A 243 -11.17 -1.48 8.91
N GLY A 244 -12.10 -1.66 7.97
CA GLY A 244 -12.49 -0.66 6.98
C GLY A 244 -12.19 -1.04 5.53
N PHE A 245 -11.77 -2.28 5.25
CA PHE A 245 -11.70 -2.78 3.87
C PHE A 245 -13.11 -2.87 3.28
N GLN A 246 -13.25 -2.56 1.99
CA GLN A 246 -14.54 -2.62 1.30
C GLN A 246 -15.01 -4.06 1.09
N GLY A 247 -14.07 -4.99 0.94
CA GLY A 247 -14.36 -6.41 0.76
C GLY A 247 -13.10 -7.26 0.67
N VAL A 248 -13.27 -8.49 0.18
CA VAL A 248 -12.17 -9.45 -0.01
C VAL A 248 -12.13 -9.98 -1.44
N ILE A 249 -10.99 -10.57 -1.79
CA ILE A 249 -10.86 -11.49 -2.91
C ILE A 249 -10.57 -12.87 -2.32
N LEU A 250 -11.47 -13.84 -2.51
CA LEU A 250 -11.27 -15.21 -2.03
C LEU A 250 -10.75 -16.11 -3.14
N GLY A 251 -9.66 -16.82 -2.88
CA GLY A 251 -9.17 -17.92 -3.71
C GLY A 251 -9.29 -19.26 -2.97
N TYR A 252 -9.63 -20.32 -3.68
CA TYR A 252 -9.59 -21.68 -3.15
C TYR A 252 -8.17 -22.25 -3.26
N ALA A 253 -7.64 -22.82 -2.17
CA ALA A 253 -6.25 -23.27 -2.10
C ALA A 253 -5.96 -24.53 -2.93
N ARG A 254 -6.96 -25.39 -3.11
CA ARG A 254 -6.79 -26.68 -3.78
C ARG A 254 -6.63 -26.46 -5.27
N GLU A 255 -5.42 -26.73 -5.76
CA GLU A 255 -5.09 -26.80 -7.19
C GLU A 255 -4.75 -28.26 -7.51
N VAL A 256 -5.27 -28.79 -8.63
CA VAL A 256 -4.86 -30.13 -9.12
C VAL A 256 -3.39 -30.04 -9.54
N VAL A 257 -2.51 -30.76 -8.82
CA VAL A 257 -1.07 -30.75 -9.09
C VAL A 257 -0.79 -31.69 -10.26
N ILE A 258 -0.55 -31.12 -11.45
CA ILE A 258 -0.09 -31.88 -12.60
C ILE A 258 1.44 -32.05 -12.48
N PRO A 259 1.98 -33.28 -12.36
CA PRO A 259 3.42 -33.49 -12.24
C PRO A 259 4.16 -32.98 -13.49
N HIS A 260 5.34 -32.38 -13.28
CA HIS A 260 6.21 -31.97 -14.39
C HIS A 260 6.58 -33.21 -15.22
N GLY A 261 6.29 -33.18 -16.52
CA GLY A 261 6.65 -34.25 -17.45
C GLY A 261 5.61 -35.37 -17.60
N SER A 262 4.46 -35.32 -16.92
CA SER A 262 3.34 -36.20 -17.24
C SER A 262 2.75 -35.77 -18.59
N GLN A 263 3.18 -36.43 -19.67
CA GLN A 263 2.39 -36.45 -20.89
C GLN A 263 1.00 -36.97 -20.53
N SER A 264 -0.03 -36.21 -20.92
CA SER A 264 -1.43 -36.61 -20.85
C SER A 264 -1.58 -37.98 -21.51
N LYS A 265 -1.56 -39.05 -20.72
CA LYS A 265 -2.11 -40.32 -21.18
C LYS A 265 -3.59 -40.02 -21.42
N ASN A 266 -4.06 -40.23 -22.64
CA ASN A 266 -5.46 -40.16 -23.06
C ASN A 266 -6.33 -41.20 -22.33
N ASN A 267 -6.33 -41.18 -21.00
CA ASN A 267 -7.13 -42.07 -20.18
C ASN A 267 -8.48 -41.39 -19.91
N SER A 268 -9.49 -41.81 -20.69
CA SER A 268 -10.94 -41.66 -20.49
C SER A 268 -11.43 -40.32 -19.91
N SER A 269 -12.12 -39.52 -20.74
CA SER A 269 -12.73 -38.23 -20.38
C SER A 269 -13.53 -38.26 -19.07
N ALA A 270 -14.31 -39.32 -18.81
CA ALA A 270 -15.15 -39.42 -17.62
C ALA A 270 -14.38 -39.46 -16.28
N VAL A 271 -13.26 -40.18 -16.22
CA VAL A 271 -12.47 -40.33 -14.98
C VAL A 271 -11.73 -39.04 -14.64
N SER A 272 -11.25 -38.30 -15.64
CA SER A 272 -10.62 -36.99 -15.43
C SER A 272 -11.65 -35.91 -15.07
N ILE A 273 -12.88 -35.98 -15.59
CA ILE A 273 -13.98 -35.10 -15.16
C ILE A 273 -14.28 -35.27 -13.66
N GLN A 274 -14.51 -36.52 -13.20
CA GLN A 274 -14.82 -36.79 -11.80
C GLN A 274 -13.66 -36.51 -10.84
N SER A 275 -12.42 -36.74 -11.27
CA SER A 275 -11.24 -36.57 -10.38
C SER A 275 -10.62 -35.17 -10.41
N GLU A 276 -10.89 -34.35 -11.43
CA GLU A 276 -10.26 -33.02 -11.60
C GLU A 276 -11.28 -31.89 -11.71
N VAL A 277 -12.24 -31.97 -12.65
CA VAL A 277 -13.19 -30.88 -12.95
C VAL A 277 -14.23 -30.72 -11.84
N GLU A 278 -14.92 -31.79 -11.44
CA GLU A 278 -15.95 -31.73 -10.38
C GLU A 278 -15.39 -31.21 -9.05
N PRO A 279 -14.22 -31.68 -8.55
CA PRO A 279 -13.65 -31.19 -7.31
C PRO A 279 -13.25 -29.70 -7.40
N TRP A 280 -12.74 -29.24 -8.55
CA TRP A 280 -12.44 -27.83 -8.78
C TRP A 280 -13.72 -26.97 -8.81
N ALA A 281 -14.75 -27.44 -9.53
CA ALA A 281 -16.03 -26.76 -9.66
C ALA A 281 -16.72 -26.61 -8.30
N ASN A 282 -16.82 -27.70 -7.53
CA ASN A 282 -17.44 -27.71 -6.21
C ASN A 282 -16.74 -26.76 -5.23
N GLY A 283 -15.40 -26.78 -5.17
CA GLY A 283 -14.64 -25.86 -4.31
C GLY A 283 -14.81 -24.40 -4.72
N THR A 284 -14.91 -24.13 -6.02
CA THR A 284 -15.14 -22.77 -6.52
C THR A 284 -16.56 -22.28 -6.23
N LEU A 285 -17.58 -23.12 -6.44
CA LEU A 285 -18.98 -22.83 -6.09
C LEU A 285 -19.13 -22.57 -4.59
N GLU A 286 -18.46 -23.35 -3.74
CA GLU A 286 -18.43 -23.10 -2.30
C GLU A 286 -17.76 -21.77 -1.99
N THR A 287 -16.65 -21.44 -2.64
CA THR A 287 -15.97 -20.14 -2.48
C THR A 287 -16.90 -18.97 -2.82
N VAL A 288 -17.69 -19.09 -3.89
CA VAL A 288 -18.71 -18.08 -4.26
C VAL A 288 -19.79 -17.95 -3.19
N ARG A 289 -20.21 -19.05 -2.54
CA ARG A 289 -21.16 -19.01 -1.41
C ARG A 289 -20.60 -18.40 -0.14
N LEU A 290 -19.29 -18.48 0.07
CA LEU A 290 -18.60 -17.87 1.21
C LEU A 290 -18.41 -16.36 1.04
N ALA A 291 -18.28 -15.89 -0.19
CA ALA A 291 -18.17 -14.47 -0.52
C ALA A 291 -19.49 -13.73 -0.27
N SER A 292 -19.42 -12.45 0.10
CA SER A 292 -20.59 -11.58 0.18
C SER A 292 -20.78 -10.80 -1.12
N ALA A 293 -21.97 -10.22 -1.33
CA ALA A 293 -22.19 -9.28 -2.41
C ALA A 293 -21.13 -8.16 -2.40
N GLY A 294 -20.55 -7.86 -3.57
CA GLY A 294 -19.44 -6.93 -3.74
C GLY A 294 -18.05 -7.51 -3.45
N ASP A 295 -17.91 -8.70 -2.88
CA ASP A 295 -16.61 -9.38 -2.81
C ASP A 295 -16.23 -9.96 -4.18
N PHE A 296 -14.98 -10.41 -4.30
CA PHE A 296 -14.46 -11.10 -5.47
C PHE A 296 -14.11 -12.55 -5.13
N VAL A 297 -14.18 -13.43 -6.14
CA VAL A 297 -13.62 -14.78 -6.12
C VAL A 297 -12.61 -14.92 -7.25
N ALA A 298 -11.45 -15.47 -6.95
CA ALA A 298 -10.39 -15.71 -7.92
C ALA A 298 -10.34 -17.18 -8.35
N LEU A 299 -10.20 -17.40 -9.65
CA LEU A 299 -10.24 -18.71 -10.28
C LEU A 299 -9.00 -18.90 -11.14
N LYS A 300 -8.44 -20.11 -11.10
CA LYS A 300 -7.40 -20.56 -12.02
C LYS A 300 -7.92 -21.72 -12.84
N PHE A 301 -7.85 -21.59 -14.15
CA PHE A 301 -8.41 -22.59 -15.05
C PHE A 301 -7.51 -23.82 -15.16
N THR A 302 -6.19 -23.68 -15.05
CA THR A 302 -5.31 -24.87 -15.02
C THR A 302 -5.58 -25.75 -13.79
N GLY A 303 -6.11 -25.15 -12.72
CA GLY A 303 -6.55 -25.87 -11.51
C GLY A 303 -7.73 -26.82 -11.75
N ALA A 304 -8.44 -26.69 -12.87
CA ALA A 304 -9.53 -27.59 -13.26
C ALA A 304 -9.05 -28.91 -13.88
N GLY A 305 -7.74 -29.08 -14.07
CA GLY A 305 -7.14 -30.35 -14.46
C GLY A 305 -6.45 -30.36 -15.82
N SER A 306 -6.04 -31.56 -16.21
CA SER A 306 -5.27 -31.86 -17.41
C SER A 306 -5.99 -31.48 -18.70
N GLN A 307 -7.32 -31.71 -18.77
CA GLN A 307 -8.13 -31.34 -19.93
C GLN A 307 -8.22 -29.82 -20.10
N ALA A 308 -8.39 -29.08 -19.00
CA ALA A 308 -8.37 -27.62 -19.02
C ALA A 308 -7.01 -27.10 -19.51
N LEU A 309 -5.91 -27.65 -18.95
CA LEU A 309 -4.55 -27.31 -19.38
C LEU A 309 -4.33 -27.55 -20.88
N ALA A 310 -4.78 -28.68 -21.41
CA ALA A 310 -4.65 -29.01 -22.82
C ALA A 310 -5.45 -28.05 -23.71
N ALA A 311 -6.73 -27.80 -23.38
CA ALA A 311 -7.59 -26.90 -24.13
C ALA A 311 -7.05 -25.45 -24.14
N LEU A 312 -6.57 -24.96 -23.00
CA LEU A 312 -5.97 -23.63 -22.88
C LEU A 312 -4.70 -23.47 -23.73
N ARG A 313 -3.82 -24.47 -23.71
CA ARG A 313 -2.59 -24.45 -24.53
C ARG A 313 -2.88 -24.43 -26.02
N LEU A 314 -3.88 -25.20 -26.45
CA LEU A 314 -4.30 -25.29 -27.84
C LEU A 314 -5.28 -24.18 -28.26
N ARG A 315 -5.63 -23.27 -27.32
CA ARG A 315 -6.64 -22.21 -27.50
C ARG A 315 -7.97 -22.76 -28.04
N GLN A 316 -8.37 -23.92 -27.52
CA GLN A 316 -9.64 -24.55 -27.84
C GLN A 316 -10.72 -24.08 -26.87
N GLU A 317 -11.98 -24.24 -27.26
CA GLU A 317 -13.12 -24.07 -26.36
C GLU A 317 -13.00 -25.01 -25.15
N PRO A 318 -13.49 -24.61 -23.97
CA PRO A 318 -13.51 -25.50 -22.82
C PRO A 318 -14.34 -26.75 -23.16
N PRO A 319 -13.89 -27.96 -22.76
CA PRO A 319 -14.71 -29.17 -22.86
C PRO A 319 -16.08 -28.95 -22.23
N LYS A 320 -17.11 -29.61 -22.75
CA LYS A 320 -18.51 -29.34 -22.39
C LYS A 320 -18.72 -29.32 -20.87
N GLU A 321 -18.22 -30.31 -20.16
CA GLU A 321 -18.41 -30.43 -18.70
C GLU A 321 -17.68 -29.31 -17.93
N LEU A 322 -16.52 -28.86 -18.42
CA LEU A 322 -15.82 -27.71 -17.87
C LEU A 322 -16.58 -26.41 -18.20
N ALA A 323 -17.10 -26.28 -19.41
CA ALA A 323 -17.90 -25.13 -19.83
C ALA A 323 -19.16 -24.99 -18.96
N ASP A 324 -19.89 -26.10 -18.75
CA ASP A 324 -21.08 -26.17 -17.89
C ASP A 324 -20.73 -25.80 -16.44
N ALA A 325 -19.58 -26.25 -15.93
CA ALA A 325 -19.09 -25.89 -14.60
C ALA A 325 -18.75 -24.39 -14.48
N ILE A 326 -18.04 -23.81 -15.46
CA ILE A 326 -17.72 -22.38 -15.49
C ILE A 326 -19.00 -21.55 -15.56
N GLU A 327 -19.98 -21.96 -16.37
CA GLU A 327 -21.27 -21.28 -16.45
C GLU A 327 -22.04 -21.31 -15.13
N ALA A 328 -22.11 -22.48 -14.47
CA ALA A 328 -22.75 -22.59 -13.16
C ALA A 328 -22.10 -21.68 -12.10
N ILE A 329 -20.77 -21.53 -12.14
CA ILE A 329 -20.03 -20.61 -11.26
C ILE A 329 -20.37 -19.15 -11.58
N CYS A 330 -20.36 -18.76 -12.86
CA CYS A 330 -20.70 -17.41 -13.30
C CYS A 330 -22.14 -17.03 -12.94
N ASP A 331 -23.09 -17.94 -13.17
CA ASP A 331 -24.51 -17.74 -12.84
C ASP A 331 -24.71 -17.54 -11.34
N LEU A 332 -24.07 -18.39 -10.52
CA LEU A 332 -24.13 -18.26 -9.06
C LEU A 332 -23.51 -16.94 -8.59
N ALA A 333 -22.36 -16.55 -9.15
CA ALA A 333 -21.68 -15.32 -8.79
C ALA A 333 -22.54 -14.09 -9.12
N LYS A 334 -23.09 -14.03 -10.34
CA LYS A 334 -24.02 -12.98 -10.75
C LYS A 334 -25.25 -12.91 -9.84
N LYS A 335 -25.86 -14.06 -9.53
CA LYS A 335 -27.01 -14.15 -8.61
C LYS A 335 -26.72 -13.62 -7.22
N LEU A 336 -25.52 -13.88 -6.69
CA LEU A 336 -25.11 -13.44 -5.34
C LEU A 336 -24.46 -12.05 -5.33
N GLY A 337 -24.32 -11.38 -6.48
CA GLY A 337 -23.63 -10.09 -6.60
C GLY A 337 -22.12 -10.20 -6.31
N VAL A 338 -21.53 -11.37 -6.52
CA VAL A 338 -20.10 -11.65 -6.37
C VAL A 338 -19.42 -11.47 -7.74
N ARG A 339 -18.21 -10.91 -7.74
CA ARG A 339 -17.42 -10.70 -8.95
C ARG A 339 -16.35 -11.78 -9.10
N LEU A 340 -16.03 -12.18 -10.32
CA LEU A 340 -15.07 -13.23 -10.63
C LEU A 340 -13.81 -12.65 -11.27
N LEU A 341 -12.66 -13.07 -10.75
CA LEU A 341 -11.35 -12.75 -11.31
C LEU A 341 -10.80 -14.03 -11.95
N PHE A 342 -10.72 -14.05 -13.27
CA PHE A 342 -10.01 -15.11 -13.98
C PHE A 342 -8.52 -14.77 -13.92
N ASP A 343 -7.78 -15.51 -13.10
CA ASP A 343 -6.38 -15.26 -12.82
C ASP A 343 -5.53 -15.56 -14.06
N ALA A 344 -4.55 -14.68 -14.30
CA ALA A 344 -3.54 -14.90 -15.31
C ALA A 344 -2.54 -15.94 -14.82
N GLU A 345 -2.08 -16.77 -15.74
CA GLU A 345 -1.15 -17.86 -15.47
C GLU A 345 0.12 -17.68 -16.32
N GLN A 346 0.84 -18.76 -16.63
CA GLN A 346 2.03 -18.70 -17.49
C GLN A 346 1.67 -18.32 -18.93
N THR A 347 2.61 -17.71 -19.66
CA THR A 347 2.39 -17.27 -21.05
C THR A 347 2.00 -18.41 -21.99
N ALA A 348 2.37 -19.66 -21.65
CA ALA A 348 2.02 -20.85 -22.42
C ALA A 348 0.51 -21.16 -22.48
N VAL A 349 -0.28 -20.65 -21.53
CA VAL A 349 -1.75 -20.85 -21.46
C VAL A 349 -2.53 -19.55 -21.52
N GLN A 350 -1.87 -18.40 -21.29
CA GLN A 350 -2.54 -17.11 -21.13
C GLN A 350 -3.45 -16.74 -22.32
N GLY A 351 -3.04 -17.07 -23.56
CA GLY A 351 -3.86 -16.82 -24.73
C GLY A 351 -5.22 -17.54 -24.72
N GLY A 352 -5.27 -18.80 -24.25
CA GLY A 352 -6.53 -19.52 -24.09
C GLY A 352 -7.37 -19.00 -22.92
N ILE A 353 -6.71 -18.56 -21.83
CA ILE A 353 -7.38 -17.92 -20.69
C ILE A 353 -8.05 -16.62 -21.15
N ASP A 354 -7.34 -15.82 -21.96
CA ASP A 354 -7.83 -14.58 -22.54
C ASP A 354 -9.07 -14.83 -23.42
N ASP A 355 -9.04 -15.85 -24.29
CA ASP A 355 -10.18 -16.23 -25.13
C ASP A 355 -11.42 -16.59 -24.31
N TRP A 356 -11.25 -17.45 -23.29
CA TRP A 356 -12.34 -17.85 -22.41
C TRP A 356 -12.86 -16.66 -21.60
N THR A 357 -11.97 -15.81 -21.12
CA THR A 357 -12.33 -14.59 -20.37
C THR A 357 -13.20 -13.68 -21.22
N MET A 358 -12.80 -13.40 -22.46
CA MET A 358 -13.57 -12.53 -23.36
C MET A 358 -14.92 -13.13 -23.72
N ARG A 359 -15.01 -14.46 -23.93
CA ARG A 359 -16.28 -15.18 -24.12
C ARG A 359 -17.24 -14.95 -22.96
N TYR A 360 -16.78 -15.11 -21.73
CA TYR A 360 -17.65 -14.97 -20.55
C TYR A 360 -17.93 -13.51 -20.19
N MET A 361 -17.02 -12.56 -20.45
CA MET A 361 -17.32 -11.14 -20.31
C MET A 361 -18.44 -10.69 -21.25
N ARG A 362 -18.43 -11.14 -22.51
CA ARG A 362 -19.51 -10.84 -23.46
C ARG A 362 -20.87 -11.27 -22.92
N LYS A 363 -20.95 -12.44 -22.26
CA LYS A 363 -22.19 -12.99 -21.71
C LYS A 363 -22.62 -12.31 -20.40
N TYR A 364 -21.68 -11.97 -19.51
CA TYR A 364 -22.00 -11.57 -18.13
C TYR A 364 -21.76 -10.08 -17.80
N ASN A 365 -21.05 -9.33 -18.65
CA ASN A 365 -20.75 -7.90 -18.44
C ASN A 365 -21.53 -6.95 -19.37
N ALA A 366 -22.54 -7.45 -20.08
CA ALA A 366 -23.37 -6.65 -20.99
C ALA A 366 -24.53 -5.93 -20.28
N ASP A 367 -24.92 -6.37 -19.08
CA ASP A 367 -26.13 -5.91 -18.39
C ASP A 367 -26.08 -4.43 -17.95
N GLU A 368 -24.97 -4.00 -17.35
CA GLU A 368 -24.83 -2.66 -16.77
C GLU A 368 -23.52 -1.99 -17.23
N PRO A 369 -23.59 -0.89 -18.01
CA PRO A 369 -22.41 -0.13 -18.42
C PRO A 369 -21.60 0.37 -17.23
N GLY A 370 -20.28 0.14 -17.25
CA GLY A 370 -19.36 0.54 -16.19
C GLY A 370 -19.24 -0.44 -15.03
N LYS A 371 -20.06 -1.50 -14.98
CA LYS A 371 -19.92 -2.60 -14.02
C LYS A 371 -19.56 -3.90 -14.72
N ALA A 372 -18.78 -4.74 -14.03
CA ALA A 372 -18.38 -6.05 -14.53
C ALA A 372 -18.62 -7.12 -13.46
N VAL A 373 -19.07 -8.28 -13.91
CA VAL A 373 -19.10 -9.51 -13.10
C VAL A 373 -17.78 -10.25 -13.29
N ILE A 374 -17.30 -10.35 -14.53
CA ILE A 374 -16.08 -11.09 -14.90
C ILE A 374 -14.92 -10.12 -15.16
N TYR A 375 -13.75 -10.41 -14.60
CA TYR A 375 -12.52 -9.65 -14.79
C TYR A 375 -11.40 -10.56 -15.29
N GLY A 376 -10.69 -10.09 -16.30
CA GLY A 376 -9.48 -10.70 -16.83
C GLY A 376 -8.26 -10.11 -16.16
N THR A 377 -7.26 -10.95 -15.90
CA THR A 377 -6.01 -10.49 -15.27
C THR A 377 -4.97 -10.16 -16.34
N TYR A 378 -4.43 -8.95 -16.29
CA TYR A 378 -3.41 -8.48 -17.23
C TYR A 378 -2.08 -8.29 -16.49
N GLN A 379 -1.03 -8.95 -16.98
CA GLN A 379 0.30 -8.97 -16.36
C GLN A 379 1.23 -7.95 -17.03
N ALA A 380 1.36 -6.76 -16.41
CA ALA A 380 2.12 -5.63 -16.95
C ALA A 380 3.64 -5.85 -17.09
N TYR A 381 4.19 -6.97 -16.61
CA TYR A 381 5.58 -7.35 -16.86
C TYR A 381 5.82 -7.92 -18.26
N LEU A 382 4.75 -8.34 -18.97
CA LEU A 382 4.84 -8.84 -20.34
C LEU A 382 4.86 -7.66 -21.31
N LYS A 383 5.80 -7.68 -22.25
CA LYS A 383 5.91 -6.67 -23.31
C LYS A 383 4.63 -6.56 -24.15
N LYS A 384 3.87 -7.65 -24.29
CA LYS A 384 2.62 -7.72 -25.06
C LYS A 384 1.37 -7.26 -24.28
N ALA A 385 1.43 -7.11 -22.96
CA ALA A 385 0.24 -6.79 -22.17
C ALA A 385 -0.51 -5.51 -22.62
N PRO A 386 0.18 -4.40 -22.99
CA PRO A 386 -0.51 -3.22 -23.51
C PRO A 386 -1.23 -3.47 -24.84
N GLU A 387 -0.64 -4.27 -25.74
CA GLU A 387 -1.23 -4.61 -27.03
C GLU A 387 -2.48 -5.47 -26.85
N THR A 388 -2.37 -6.55 -26.07
CA THR A 388 -3.50 -7.44 -25.74
C THR A 388 -4.65 -6.67 -25.09
N LEU A 389 -4.36 -5.84 -24.07
CA LEU A 389 -5.38 -5.04 -23.41
C LEU A 389 -6.03 -4.03 -24.37
N SER A 390 -5.24 -3.42 -25.27
CA SER A 390 -5.78 -2.51 -26.29
C SER A 390 -6.73 -3.22 -27.25
N ALA A 391 -6.40 -4.44 -27.66
CA ALA A 391 -7.28 -5.26 -28.50
C ALA A 391 -8.58 -5.62 -27.78
N HIS A 392 -8.51 -6.07 -26.52
CA HIS A 392 -9.69 -6.41 -25.72
C HIS A 392 -10.58 -5.20 -25.44
N LEU A 393 -10.00 -4.01 -25.21
CA LEU A 393 -10.75 -2.76 -25.08
C LEU A 393 -11.49 -2.39 -26.38
N LYS A 394 -10.86 -2.57 -27.54
CA LYS A 394 -11.53 -2.36 -28.84
C LYS A 394 -12.69 -3.34 -29.03
N GLN A 395 -12.46 -4.62 -28.75
CA GLN A 395 -13.48 -5.66 -28.86
C GLN A 395 -14.66 -5.40 -27.90
N ALA A 396 -14.39 -5.06 -26.64
CA ALA A 396 -15.43 -4.72 -25.65
C ALA A 396 -16.31 -3.54 -26.11
N LYS A 397 -15.69 -2.57 -26.78
CA LYS A 397 -16.41 -1.45 -27.38
C LYS A 397 -17.29 -1.88 -28.56
N GLU A 398 -16.73 -2.67 -29.48
CA GLU A 398 -17.41 -3.13 -30.70
C GLU A 398 -18.61 -4.04 -30.37
N GLU A 399 -18.45 -4.89 -29.36
CA GLU A 399 -19.46 -5.87 -28.97
C GLU A 399 -20.37 -5.40 -27.81
N GLY A 400 -20.10 -4.21 -27.23
CA GLY A 400 -21.01 -3.53 -26.31
C GLY A 400 -21.07 -4.09 -24.88
N PHE A 401 -19.93 -4.48 -24.29
CA PHE A 401 -19.86 -4.92 -22.88
C PHE A 401 -18.78 -4.17 -22.09
N THR A 402 -18.91 -4.14 -20.75
CA THR A 402 -17.89 -3.55 -19.87
C THR A 402 -16.67 -4.48 -19.75
N LEU A 403 -15.47 -3.98 -20.04
CA LEU A 403 -14.26 -4.77 -19.83
C LEU A 403 -13.86 -4.77 -18.35
N GLY A 404 -13.85 -5.95 -17.72
CA GLY A 404 -13.33 -6.11 -16.36
C GLY A 404 -11.82 -6.34 -16.38
N VAL A 405 -11.03 -5.44 -15.79
CA VAL A 405 -9.57 -5.49 -15.84
C VAL A 405 -8.99 -5.61 -14.44
N LYS A 406 -8.33 -6.73 -14.13
CA LYS A 406 -7.43 -6.85 -12.98
C LYS A 406 -5.99 -6.64 -13.44
N LEU A 407 -5.40 -5.50 -13.09
CA LEU A 407 -4.04 -5.16 -13.46
C LEU A 407 -3.06 -5.59 -12.37
N VAL A 408 -2.13 -6.47 -12.72
CA VAL A 408 -1.00 -6.92 -11.88
C VAL A 408 0.32 -6.64 -12.59
N ARG A 409 1.46 -6.77 -11.88
CA ARG A 409 2.77 -6.84 -12.56
C ARG A 409 2.96 -8.20 -13.22
N GLY A 410 2.95 -9.26 -12.44
CA GLY A 410 3.19 -10.63 -12.90
C GLY A 410 3.75 -11.47 -11.75
N ALA A 411 3.61 -12.79 -11.85
CA ALA A 411 4.05 -13.74 -10.82
C ALA A 411 4.99 -14.85 -11.35
N TYR A 412 5.15 -14.97 -12.68
CA TYR A 412 5.82 -16.12 -13.32
C TYR A 412 7.20 -15.76 -13.89
N LEU A 413 7.88 -14.77 -13.31
CA LEU A 413 9.19 -14.28 -13.77
C LEU A 413 10.26 -15.38 -13.87
N GLY A 414 10.18 -16.40 -13.02
CA GLY A 414 11.10 -17.53 -13.01
C GLY A 414 10.76 -18.67 -13.97
N SER A 415 9.57 -18.66 -14.59
CA SER A 415 9.09 -19.76 -15.46
C SER A 415 8.72 -19.32 -16.87
N ASP A 416 8.30 -18.07 -17.06
CA ASP A 416 7.99 -17.54 -18.39
C ASP A 416 9.27 -17.21 -19.17
N PRO A 417 9.25 -17.29 -20.52
CA PRO A 417 10.41 -16.98 -21.35
C PRO A 417 10.90 -15.55 -21.11
N ARG A 418 12.22 -15.39 -20.93
CA ARG A 418 12.79 -14.09 -20.52
C ARG A 418 12.52 -12.99 -21.55
N GLU A 419 12.51 -13.33 -22.84
CA GLU A 419 12.39 -12.42 -23.97
C GLU A 419 11.03 -11.73 -24.04
N VAL A 420 9.97 -12.36 -23.54
CA VAL A 420 8.61 -11.79 -23.53
C VAL A 420 8.37 -10.82 -22.37
N ILE A 421 9.26 -10.83 -21.37
CA ILE A 421 9.19 -10.00 -20.17
C ILE A 421 10.02 -8.73 -20.40
N HIS A 422 9.57 -7.60 -19.85
CA HIS A 422 10.32 -6.35 -19.85
C HIS A 422 11.77 -6.51 -19.34
N ASP A 423 12.69 -5.71 -19.88
CA ASP A 423 14.12 -5.89 -19.62
C ASP A 423 14.49 -5.45 -18.19
N THR A 424 13.80 -4.44 -17.67
CA THR A 424 13.98 -3.96 -16.29
C THR A 424 12.68 -3.93 -15.50
N LYS A 425 12.83 -3.90 -14.17
CA LYS A 425 11.70 -3.70 -13.25
C LYS A 425 11.06 -2.33 -13.49
N GLU A 426 11.86 -1.32 -13.78
CA GLU A 426 11.43 0.04 -14.03
C GLU A 426 10.54 0.10 -15.28
N ASP A 427 10.83 -0.71 -16.31
CA ASP A 427 9.98 -0.82 -17.50
C ASP A 427 8.63 -1.44 -17.16
N THR A 428 8.62 -2.51 -16.34
CA THR A 428 7.39 -3.11 -15.82
C THR A 428 6.58 -2.09 -14.99
N ASP A 429 7.26 -1.30 -14.16
CA ASP A 429 6.61 -0.25 -13.35
C ASP A 429 6.02 0.86 -14.24
N ARG A 430 6.71 1.26 -15.31
CA ARG A 430 6.20 2.23 -16.30
C ARG A 430 5.02 1.68 -17.09
N ALA A 431 5.06 0.41 -17.51
CA ALA A 431 3.95 -0.25 -18.17
C ALA A 431 2.73 -0.32 -17.25
N TYR A 432 2.90 -0.80 -16.01
CA TYR A 432 1.82 -0.86 -15.02
C TYR A 432 1.19 0.51 -14.75
N ASP A 433 2.01 1.52 -14.41
CA ASP A 433 1.51 2.85 -14.05
C ASP A 433 0.87 3.55 -15.27
N GLY A 434 1.40 3.33 -16.48
CA GLY A 434 0.83 3.86 -17.73
C GLY A 434 -0.52 3.24 -18.08
N ILE A 435 -0.63 1.90 -18.00
CA ILE A 435 -1.91 1.20 -18.19
C ILE A 435 -2.93 1.66 -17.15
N ALA A 436 -2.55 1.68 -15.87
CA ALA A 436 -3.43 2.13 -14.79
C ALA A 436 -3.95 3.55 -15.05
N ARG A 437 -3.08 4.48 -15.46
CA ARG A 437 -3.47 5.85 -15.79
C ARG A 437 -4.48 5.89 -16.94
N ALA A 438 -4.21 5.20 -18.04
CA ALA A 438 -5.09 5.15 -19.20
C ALA A 438 -6.48 4.57 -18.87
N LEU A 439 -6.53 3.49 -18.07
CA LEU A 439 -7.79 2.89 -17.62
C LEU A 439 -8.58 3.81 -16.68
N LEU A 440 -7.91 4.45 -15.72
CA LEU A 440 -8.54 5.38 -14.78
C LEU A 440 -9.16 6.60 -15.49
N LYS A 441 -8.43 7.17 -16.45
CA LYS A 441 -8.89 8.31 -17.26
C LYS A 441 -9.90 7.91 -18.33
N ARG A 442 -9.94 6.62 -18.72
CA ARG A 442 -10.64 6.12 -19.90
C ARG A 442 -10.20 6.86 -21.16
N GLU A 443 -8.90 6.95 -21.36
CA GLU A 443 -8.26 7.62 -22.49
C GLU A 443 -7.23 6.71 -23.16
N TRP A 444 -7.13 6.77 -24.49
CA TRP A 444 -6.09 6.07 -25.23
C TRP A 444 -4.78 6.83 -25.10
N GLU A 445 -3.96 6.38 -24.15
CA GLU A 445 -2.63 6.92 -23.90
C GLU A 445 -1.60 5.82 -23.81
N THR A 446 -0.35 6.12 -24.16
CA THR A 446 0.78 5.19 -24.01
C THR A 446 0.80 4.57 -22.61
N PRO A 447 0.84 3.23 -22.50
CA PRO A 447 1.16 2.27 -23.57
C PRO A 447 -0.06 1.68 -24.31
N LEU A 448 -1.29 2.10 -24.00
CA LEU A 448 -2.49 1.63 -24.69
C LEU A 448 -2.67 2.35 -26.03
N VAL A 449 -3.11 1.62 -27.05
CA VAL A 449 -3.22 2.11 -28.41
C VAL A 449 -4.63 1.89 -28.96
N GLY A 450 -5.33 2.99 -29.21
CA GLY A 450 -6.63 2.99 -29.86
C GLY A 450 -6.96 4.37 -30.41
N ASN A 451 -7.92 4.40 -31.32
CA ASN A 451 -8.29 5.58 -32.12
C ASN A 451 -9.79 5.87 -32.02
N SER A 452 -10.46 5.33 -31.01
CA SER A 452 -11.91 5.28 -30.94
C SER A 452 -12.37 5.73 -29.55
N ARG A 453 -13.67 5.95 -29.29
CA ARG A 453 -14.13 6.24 -27.91
C ARG A 453 -13.71 5.09 -26.97
N PHE A 454 -13.12 5.41 -25.83
CA PHE A 454 -12.72 4.41 -24.84
C PHE A 454 -13.97 3.70 -24.26
N PRO A 455 -13.98 2.36 -24.18
CA PRO A 455 -15.14 1.60 -23.70
C PRO A 455 -15.41 1.82 -22.21
N ASP A 456 -16.52 1.28 -21.71
CA ASP A 456 -16.72 1.13 -20.26
C ASP A 456 -15.76 0.08 -19.71
N VAL A 457 -15.17 0.39 -18.54
CA VAL A 457 -14.17 -0.45 -17.90
C VAL A 457 -14.39 -0.44 -16.38
N ALA A 458 -14.19 -1.60 -15.76
CA ALA A 458 -14.10 -1.74 -14.31
C ALA A 458 -12.72 -2.28 -13.97
N VAL A 459 -12.04 -1.69 -12.98
CA VAL A 459 -10.60 -1.86 -12.78
C VAL A 459 -10.29 -2.34 -11.36
N VAL A 460 -9.53 -3.41 -11.25
CA VAL A 460 -8.87 -3.86 -10.02
C VAL A 460 -7.37 -3.60 -10.14
N LEU A 461 -6.87 -2.59 -9.42
CA LEU A 461 -5.45 -2.27 -9.31
C LEU A 461 -4.81 -3.12 -8.21
N ALA A 462 -4.26 -4.28 -8.60
CA ALA A 462 -3.64 -5.23 -7.68
C ALA A 462 -2.13 -4.97 -7.55
N THR A 463 -1.71 -4.30 -6.48
CA THR A 463 -0.31 -3.91 -6.27
C THR A 463 0.01 -3.60 -4.80
N HIS A 464 1.18 -4.05 -4.35
CA HIS A 464 1.80 -3.67 -3.07
C HIS A 464 2.78 -2.49 -3.21
N ASN A 465 3.01 -1.98 -4.43
CA ASN A 465 3.87 -0.82 -4.64
C ASN A 465 3.13 0.44 -4.18
N ARG A 466 3.54 0.98 -3.03
CA ARG A 466 3.00 2.22 -2.46
C ARG A 466 3.00 3.40 -3.45
N GLY A 467 4.04 3.52 -4.27
CA GLY A 467 4.13 4.57 -5.28
C GLY A 467 3.00 4.50 -6.31
N SER A 468 2.74 3.32 -6.87
CA SER A 468 1.64 3.08 -7.82
C SER A 468 0.27 3.34 -7.17
N VAL A 469 0.06 2.86 -5.94
CA VAL A 469 -1.18 3.10 -5.17
C VAL A 469 -1.43 4.59 -4.97
N LEU A 470 -0.42 5.33 -4.53
CA LEU A 470 -0.55 6.77 -4.29
C LEU A 470 -0.77 7.58 -5.57
N LYS A 471 -0.16 7.18 -6.70
CA LYS A 471 -0.42 7.82 -8.00
C LYS A 471 -1.90 7.67 -8.38
N ALA A 472 -2.43 6.46 -8.34
CA ALA A 472 -3.84 6.21 -8.64
C ALA A 472 -4.79 6.91 -7.66
N LYS A 473 -4.52 6.87 -6.34
CA LYS A 473 -5.32 7.60 -5.34
C LYS A 473 -5.34 9.10 -5.61
N ARG A 474 -4.20 9.70 -5.98
CA ARG A 474 -4.13 11.13 -6.31
C ARG A 474 -4.95 11.48 -7.54
N MET A 475 -4.91 10.67 -8.59
CA MET A 475 -5.73 10.90 -9.79
C MET A 475 -7.23 10.86 -9.49
N ILE A 476 -7.65 9.92 -8.63
CA ILE A 476 -9.04 9.85 -8.18
C ILE A 476 -9.40 11.10 -7.35
N ALA A 477 -8.52 11.51 -6.45
CA ALA A 477 -8.74 12.67 -5.58
C ALA A 477 -8.69 14.02 -6.33
N SER A 478 -7.87 14.16 -7.36
CA SER A 478 -7.79 15.38 -8.19
C SER A 478 -8.92 15.49 -9.21
N GLY A 479 -9.72 14.43 -9.40
CA GLY A 479 -10.77 14.38 -10.42
C GLY A 479 -10.24 14.11 -11.84
N GLU A 480 -8.97 13.73 -11.97
CA GLU A 480 -8.38 13.29 -13.26
C GLU A 480 -8.92 11.93 -13.70
N ALA A 481 -9.28 11.05 -12.76
CA ALA A 481 -9.94 9.79 -13.09
C ALA A 481 -11.40 10.02 -13.49
N ASP A 482 -11.88 9.29 -14.50
CA ASP A 482 -13.28 9.32 -14.90
C ASP A 482 -14.15 8.74 -13.78
N LYS A 483 -15.15 9.50 -13.32
CA LYS A 483 -16.06 9.12 -12.23
C LYS A 483 -16.88 7.86 -12.52
N ARG A 484 -17.00 7.47 -13.80
CA ARG A 484 -17.72 6.28 -14.24
C ARG A 484 -16.86 5.01 -14.13
N THR A 485 -15.56 5.14 -13.89
CA THR A 485 -14.67 3.99 -13.73
C THR A 485 -14.85 3.40 -12.33
N ASP A 486 -15.36 2.16 -12.23
CA ASP A 486 -15.32 1.42 -10.96
C ASP A 486 -13.88 0.99 -10.67
N VAL A 487 -13.35 1.39 -9.51
CA VAL A 487 -11.95 1.14 -9.13
C VAL A 487 -11.90 0.43 -7.79
N ALA A 488 -11.20 -0.70 -7.78
CA ALA A 488 -10.83 -1.45 -6.59
C ALA A 488 -9.29 -1.51 -6.46
N PHE A 489 -8.79 -1.28 -5.26
CA PHE A 489 -7.38 -1.53 -4.91
C PHE A 489 -7.28 -2.89 -4.23
N ALA A 490 -6.34 -3.73 -4.65
CA ALA A 490 -6.20 -5.07 -4.10
C ALA A 490 -4.78 -5.36 -3.63
N GLN A 491 -4.66 -5.98 -2.45
CA GLN A 491 -3.40 -6.44 -1.88
C GLN A 491 -3.56 -7.84 -1.30
N LEU A 492 -2.54 -8.69 -1.41
CA LEU A 492 -2.46 -9.95 -0.67
C LEU A 492 -2.53 -9.69 0.85
N GLN A 493 -3.25 -10.56 1.56
CA GLN A 493 -3.24 -10.60 3.00
C GLN A 493 -1.83 -10.96 3.52
N GLY A 494 -1.41 -10.28 4.58
CA GLY A 494 -0.10 -10.51 5.20
C GLY A 494 1.09 -9.88 4.46
N MET A 495 0.84 -9.08 3.42
CA MET A 495 1.87 -8.37 2.66
C MET A 495 1.57 -6.87 2.53
N ALA A 496 2.58 -6.03 2.80
CA ALA A 496 2.53 -4.57 2.70
C ALA A 496 1.26 -3.96 3.36
N ASP A 497 0.98 -4.39 4.59
CA ASP A 497 -0.19 -3.91 5.34
C ASP A 497 -0.14 -2.40 5.58
N GLU A 498 1.05 -1.79 5.61
CA GLU A 498 1.20 -0.34 5.71
C GLU A 498 0.57 0.40 4.50
N VAL A 499 0.61 -0.21 3.32
CA VAL A 499 -0.01 0.34 2.10
C VAL A 499 -1.52 0.12 2.12
N SER A 500 -1.93 -1.08 2.55
CA SER A 500 -3.35 -1.44 2.62
C SER A 500 -4.07 -0.61 3.68
N CYS A 501 -3.43 -0.40 4.83
CA CYS A 501 -3.94 0.41 5.93
C CYS A 501 -3.98 1.89 5.59
N GLU A 502 -3.05 2.42 4.78
CA GLU A 502 -3.10 3.81 4.30
C GLU A 502 -4.33 4.08 3.43
N LEU A 503 -4.83 3.08 2.70
CA LEU A 503 -6.05 3.18 1.92
C LEU A 503 -7.32 3.23 2.80
N VAL A 504 -7.36 2.50 3.91
CA VAL A 504 -8.53 2.45 4.81
C VAL A 504 -8.49 3.51 5.92
N ALA A 505 -7.30 3.92 6.37
CA ALA A 505 -7.10 4.94 7.41
C ALA A 505 -7.38 6.36 6.90
N GLY A 506 -7.51 6.55 5.58
CA GLY A 506 -7.83 7.82 4.92
C GLY A 506 -9.21 8.42 5.27
N LYS A 507 -9.91 7.97 6.31
CA LYS A 507 -11.18 8.56 6.78
C LYS A 507 -11.00 9.93 7.47
N LYS A 508 -10.13 10.81 6.95
CA LYS A 508 -10.18 12.23 7.30
C LYS A 508 -11.27 12.89 6.45
N GLN A 509 -12.02 13.81 7.05
CA GLN A 509 -13.13 14.52 6.41
C GLN A 509 -12.68 15.12 5.06
N GLY A 510 -13.24 14.63 3.95
CA GLY A 510 -12.94 15.09 2.59
C GLY A 510 -12.01 14.20 1.74
N ASP A 511 -11.41 13.13 2.26
CA ASP A 511 -10.58 12.21 1.46
C ASP A 511 -11.47 11.27 0.62
N VAL A 512 -11.09 11.00 -0.63
CA VAL A 512 -11.89 10.12 -1.51
C VAL A 512 -11.83 8.68 -1.03
N LYS A 513 -13.01 8.05 -0.87
CA LYS A 513 -13.14 6.65 -0.47
C LYS A 513 -12.50 5.74 -1.53
N ALA A 514 -11.34 5.18 -1.21
CA ALA A 514 -10.70 4.15 -2.02
C ALA A 514 -11.27 2.77 -1.65
N ASN A 515 -11.81 2.04 -2.62
CA ASN A 515 -12.34 0.69 -2.38
C ASN A 515 -11.18 -0.31 -2.26
N ALA A 516 -10.67 -0.51 -1.04
CA ALA A 516 -9.57 -1.44 -0.77
C ALA A 516 -10.06 -2.85 -0.45
N TYR A 517 -9.39 -3.86 -1.02
CA TYR A 517 -9.69 -5.29 -0.88
C TYR A 517 -8.45 -6.07 -0.48
N LYS A 518 -8.65 -7.11 0.35
CA LYS A 518 -7.61 -8.07 0.69
C LYS A 518 -7.84 -9.40 -0.02
N TYR A 519 -6.81 -9.89 -0.71
CA TYR A 519 -6.79 -11.22 -1.30
C TYR A 519 -6.39 -12.25 -0.26
N LEU A 520 -7.25 -13.23 -0.06
CA LEU A 520 -7.15 -14.30 0.92
C LEU A 520 -7.33 -15.64 0.24
N VAL A 521 -6.76 -16.66 0.86
CA VAL A 521 -6.92 -18.05 0.40
C VAL A 521 -7.50 -18.89 1.52
N TRP A 522 -8.39 -19.81 1.17
CA TRP A 522 -9.04 -20.72 2.10
C TRP A 522 -8.98 -22.17 1.59
N GLY A 523 -9.08 -23.12 2.51
CA GLY A 523 -8.88 -24.55 2.27
C GLY A 523 -8.19 -25.20 3.47
N THR A 524 -7.89 -26.49 3.40
CA THR A 524 -7.23 -27.19 4.52
C THR A 524 -5.86 -26.57 4.84
N THR A 525 -5.30 -26.83 6.03
CA THR A 525 -3.95 -26.34 6.35
C THR A 525 -2.95 -26.88 5.32
N GLY A 526 -3.03 -28.17 4.98
CA GLY A 526 -2.17 -28.77 3.96
C GLY A 526 -2.29 -28.13 2.57
N GLU A 527 -3.51 -27.86 2.11
CA GLU A 527 -3.76 -27.19 0.82
C GLU A 527 -3.20 -25.77 0.80
N CYS A 528 -3.50 -25.00 1.84
CA CYS A 528 -3.01 -23.63 2.00
C CYS A 528 -1.49 -23.59 2.07
N MET A 529 -0.85 -24.53 2.77
CA MET A 529 0.61 -24.62 2.81
C MET A 529 1.22 -24.87 1.43
N LYS A 530 0.66 -25.81 0.65
CA LYS A 530 1.11 -26.06 -0.73
C LYS A 530 0.94 -24.82 -1.60
N TYR A 531 -0.19 -24.14 -1.48
CA TYR A 531 -0.44 -22.87 -2.18
C TYR A 531 0.60 -21.80 -1.81
N LEU A 532 0.81 -21.56 -0.52
CA LEU A 532 1.73 -20.54 -0.02
C LEU A 532 3.18 -20.84 -0.40
N LEU A 533 3.57 -22.11 -0.40
CA LEU A 533 4.89 -22.54 -0.84
C LEU A 533 5.13 -22.22 -2.32
N ARG A 534 4.16 -22.54 -3.21
CA ARG A 534 4.23 -22.18 -4.63
C ARG A 534 4.37 -20.66 -4.80
N ARG A 535 3.54 -19.88 -4.10
CA ARG A 535 3.60 -18.41 -4.16
C ARG A 535 4.91 -17.85 -3.62
N ALA A 536 5.49 -18.45 -2.58
CA ALA A 536 6.76 -18.03 -2.01
C ALA A 536 7.94 -18.31 -2.95
N TYR A 537 7.92 -19.41 -3.70
CA TYR A 537 8.93 -19.68 -4.73
C TYR A 537 8.78 -18.75 -5.94
N GLU A 538 7.55 -18.59 -6.45
CA GLU A 538 7.25 -17.71 -7.59
C GLU A 538 7.58 -16.23 -7.29
N ASN A 539 7.34 -15.79 -6.06
CA ASN A 539 7.52 -14.41 -5.64
C ASN A 539 8.68 -14.21 -4.67
N LYS A 540 9.72 -15.05 -4.74
CA LYS A 540 10.86 -15.04 -3.80
C LYS A 540 11.47 -13.65 -3.62
N ASP A 541 11.65 -12.90 -4.71
CA ASP A 541 12.18 -11.53 -4.67
C ASP A 541 11.21 -10.54 -4.01
N ALA A 542 9.89 -10.76 -4.12
CA ALA A 542 8.91 -9.93 -3.43
C ALA A 542 8.88 -10.25 -1.92
N VAL A 543 9.01 -11.53 -1.55
CA VAL A 543 9.09 -11.99 -0.16
C VAL A 543 10.32 -11.39 0.54
N GLN A 544 11.48 -11.40 -0.12
CA GLN A 544 12.70 -10.79 0.42
C GLN A 544 12.61 -9.26 0.56
N ARG A 545 11.77 -8.60 -0.24
CA ARG A 545 11.53 -7.14 -0.17
C ARG A 545 10.54 -6.72 0.92
N THR A 546 10.13 -7.61 1.81
CA THR A 546 9.27 -7.29 2.98
C THR A 546 9.97 -6.51 4.10
N VAL A 547 11.23 -6.12 3.92
CA VAL A 547 12.01 -5.32 4.89
C VAL A 547 11.28 -4.02 5.26
N SER A 548 10.68 -3.32 4.29
CA SER A 548 9.93 -2.09 4.56
C SER A 548 8.72 -2.34 5.46
N GLY A 549 7.99 -3.43 5.22
CA GLY A 549 6.85 -3.85 6.03
C GLY A 549 7.28 -4.21 7.45
N ARG A 550 8.42 -4.91 7.61
CA ARG A 550 9.00 -5.21 8.93
C ARG A 550 9.34 -3.94 9.71
N GLU A 551 10.02 -2.98 9.09
CA GLU A 551 10.37 -1.71 9.75
C GLU A 551 9.13 -0.88 10.09
N ALA A 552 8.10 -0.89 9.24
CA ALA A 552 6.84 -0.22 9.52
C ALA A 552 6.13 -0.85 10.73
N MET A 553 6.05 -2.18 10.80
CA MET A 553 5.47 -2.90 11.94
C MET A 553 6.26 -2.66 13.22
N LYS A 554 7.59 -2.71 13.16
CA LYS A 554 8.48 -2.40 14.31
C LYS A 554 8.24 -0.97 14.81
N SER A 555 8.14 -0.01 13.89
CA SER A 555 7.89 1.40 14.24
C SER A 555 6.53 1.57 14.91
N GLU A 556 5.50 0.84 14.45
CA GLU A 556 4.18 0.85 15.07
C GLU A 556 4.18 0.22 16.48
N VAL A 557 4.90 -0.89 16.67
CA VAL A 557 5.10 -1.49 18.00
C VAL A 557 5.76 -0.48 18.94
N LEU A 558 6.87 0.13 18.51
CA LEU A 558 7.57 1.14 19.31
C LEU A 558 6.69 2.35 19.61
N ARG A 559 5.85 2.79 18.67
CA ARG A 559 4.88 3.87 18.87
C ARG A 559 3.88 3.53 19.97
N ARG A 560 3.31 2.32 19.95
CA ARG A 560 2.36 1.86 20.98
C ARG A 560 3.02 1.72 22.36
N VAL A 561 4.26 1.22 22.40
CA VAL A 561 5.04 1.16 23.66
C VAL A 561 5.29 2.56 24.21
N LYS A 562 5.73 3.50 23.35
CA LYS A 562 5.94 4.91 23.72
C LYS A 562 4.67 5.56 24.27
N GLU A 563 3.51 5.33 23.65
CA GLU A 563 2.21 5.80 24.15
C GLU A 563 1.85 5.23 25.52
N LEU A 564 2.11 3.94 25.78
CA LEU A 564 1.86 3.32 27.09
C LEU A 564 2.70 3.95 28.21
N PHE A 565 3.90 4.42 27.90
CA PHE A 565 4.81 5.08 28.85
C PHE A 565 4.71 6.61 28.84
N GLY A 566 3.71 7.20 28.17
CA GLY A 566 3.53 8.66 28.10
C GLY A 566 4.66 9.40 27.38
N MET A 567 5.51 8.69 26.66
CA MET A 567 6.60 9.25 25.86
C MET A 567 6.06 9.56 24.47
N HIS A 568 5.77 10.83 24.17
CA HIS A 568 5.32 11.23 22.84
C HIS A 568 6.46 11.45 21.85
#